data_AF-K8E4S9-F1
#
_entry.id   AF-K8E4S9-F1
#
_cell.length_a   1.000
_cell.length_b   1.000
_cell.length_c   1.000
_cell.angle_alpha   90.00
_cell.angle_beta   90.00
_cell.angle_gamma   90.00
#
_symmetry.space_group_name_H-M   'P 1'
#
loop_
_entity.id
_entity.type
_entity.pdbx_description
1 polymer ?
#
loop_
_entity_poly.entity_id
_entity_poly.type
_entity_poly.pdbx_seq_one_letter_code
_entity_poly.pdbx_strand_id
1 'polypeptide(L)' 'MYLTIEETAEYLNLPISDIERLIREKQIRTLSDGETLLIYKEQFNLFIKEMEKAKKELEDYLAEPIPEDIDIKDED' A
#
# COMPACT_ATOMS: atom_id res chain seq x y z
N MET A 1 -9.43 -14.80 -7.46
CA MET A 1 -10.26 -14.98 -6.23
C MET A 1 -11.05 -13.69 -5.95
N TYR A 2 -12.25 -13.76 -5.36
CA TYR A 2 -13.08 -12.59 -4.99
C TYR A 2 -13.19 -12.47 -3.46
N LEU A 3 -13.34 -11.24 -2.94
CA LEU A 3 -13.42 -10.92 -1.51
C LEU A 3 -14.61 -9.99 -1.21
N THR A 4 -15.13 -10.00 0.02
CA THR A 4 -16.06 -8.96 0.49
C THR A 4 -15.34 -7.63 0.74
N ILE A 5 -16.10 -6.59 1.10
CA ILE A 5 -15.53 -5.28 1.47
C ILE A 5 -14.66 -5.41 2.73
N GLU A 6 -15.14 -6.15 3.74
CA GLU A 6 -14.45 -6.39 4.99
C GLU A 6 -13.17 -7.20 4.78
N GLU A 7 -13.25 -8.28 4.01
CA GLU A 7 -12.08 -9.10 3.68
C GLU A 7 -11.05 -8.31 2.86
N THR A 8 -11.50 -7.40 1.99
CA THR A 8 -10.59 -6.53 1.22
C THR A 8 -9.93 -5.48 2.11
N ALA A 9 -10.67 -4.91 3.05
CA ALA A 9 -10.14 -3.98 4.05
C ALA A 9 -9.04 -4.64 4.89
N GLU A 10 -9.29 -5.86 5.37
CA GLU A 10 -8.30 -6.65 6.10
C GLU A 10 -7.11 -7.04 5.22
N TYR A 11 -7.35 -7.49 3.98
CA TYR A 11 -6.29 -7.89 3.05
C TYR A 11 -5.33 -6.75 2.70
N LEU A 12 -5.85 -5.53 2.54
CA LEU A 12 -5.06 -4.35 2.21
C LEU A 12 -4.57 -3.59 3.45
N ASN A 13 -5.00 -4.00 4.64
CA ASN A 13 -4.78 -3.28 5.90
C ASN A 13 -5.23 -1.81 5.80
N LEU A 14 -6.43 -1.60 5.25
CA LEU A 14 -7.08 -0.29 5.07
C LEU A 14 -8.43 -0.28 5.80
N PRO A 15 -8.93 0.89 6.21
CA PRO A 15 -10.26 0.98 6.78
C PRO A 15 -11.34 0.69 5.72
N ILE A 16 -12.47 0.14 6.13
CA ILE A 16 -13.62 -0.14 5.25
C ILE A 16 -14.04 1.11 4.46
N SER A 17 -14.01 2.28 5.10
CA SER A 17 -14.35 3.56 4.46
C SER A 17 -13.48 3.90 3.25
N ASP A 18 -12.22 3.47 3.24
CA ASP A 18 -11.35 3.64 2.08
C ASP A 18 -11.75 2.71 0.94
N ILE A 19 -12.09 1.45 1.24
CA ILE A 19 -12.60 0.51 0.23
C ILE A 19 -13.90 1.05 -0.39
N GLU A 20 -14.84 1.51 0.43
CA GLU A 20 -16.08 2.14 -0.03
C GLU A 20 -15.83 3.37 -0.91
N ARG A 21 -14.84 4.20 -0.54
CA ARG A 21 -14.41 5.34 -1.36
C ARG A 21 -13.89 4.89 -2.72
N LEU A 22 -13.00 3.89 -2.76
CA LEU A 22 -12.44 3.34 -4.00
C LEU A 22 -13.54 2.79 -4.93
N ILE A 23 -14.57 2.14 -4.35
CA ILE A 23 -15.74 1.65 -5.09
C ILE A 23 -16.54 2.83 -5.66
N ARG A 24 -16.89 3.81 -4.82
CA ARG A 24 -17.65 4.99 -5.21
C ARG A 24 -16.96 5.81 -6.30
N GLU A 25 -15.63 5.92 -6.22
CA GLU A 25 -14.77 6.61 -7.17
C GLU A 25 -14.43 5.76 -8.41
N LYS A 26 -14.94 4.51 -8.48
CA LYS A 26 -14.72 3.56 -9.59
C LYS A 26 -13.24 3.26 -9.86
N GLN A 27 -12.41 3.33 -8.82
CA GLN A 27 -10.98 3.04 -8.90
C GLN A 27 -10.68 1.54 -8.85
N ILE A 28 -11.63 0.74 -8.34
CA ILE A 28 -11.52 -0.71 -8.25
C ILE A 28 -12.71 -1.40 -8.92
N ARG A 29 -12.46 -2.60 -9.42
CA ARG A 29 -13.44 -3.47 -10.05
C ARG A 29 -14.19 -4.26 -8.99
N THR A 30 -15.51 -4.22 -9.11
CA THR A 30 -16.44 -4.97 -8.27
C THR A 30 -17.39 -5.80 -9.13
N LEU A 31 -17.84 -6.92 -8.59
CA LEU A 31 -18.90 -7.77 -9.10
C LEU A 31 -20.04 -7.74 -8.09
N SER A 32 -21.29 -7.75 -8.54
CA SER A 32 -22.43 -7.99 -7.66
C SER A 32 -23.16 -9.24 -8.12
N ASP A 33 -23.50 -10.10 -7.17
CA ASP A 33 -24.35 -11.28 -7.39
C ASP A 33 -25.84 -11.00 -7.13
N GLY A 34 -26.20 -9.75 -6.81
CA GLY A 34 -27.55 -9.31 -6.46
C GLY A 34 -27.79 -9.19 -4.95
N GLU A 35 -26.95 -9.80 -4.11
CA GLU A 35 -27.06 -9.75 -2.65
C GLU A 35 -25.82 -9.09 -2.01
N THR A 36 -24.64 -9.40 -2.53
CA THR A 36 -23.35 -8.96 -1.98
C THR A 36 -22.50 -8.30 -3.06
N LEU A 37 -21.63 -7.39 -2.63
CA LEU A 37 -20.59 -6.81 -3.47
C LEU A 37 -19.27 -7.57 -3.27
N LEU A 38 -18.72 -8.06 -4.36
CA LEU A 38 -17.49 -8.84 -4.41
C LEU A 38 -16.41 -8.06 -5.14
N ILE A 39 -15.18 -8.13 -4.64
CA ILE A 39 -14.03 -7.38 -5.14
C ILE A 39 -13.00 -8.37 -5.67
N TYR A 40 -12.54 -8.16 -6.91
CA TYR A 40 -11.54 -9.04 -7.52
C TYR A 40 -10.17 -8.85 -6.85
N LYS A 41 -9.66 -9.86 -6.13
CA LYS A 41 -8.46 -9.73 -5.29
C LYS A 41 -7.19 -9.35 -6.07
N GLU A 42 -6.96 -9.98 -7.22
CA GLU A 42 -5.70 -9.85 -7.96
C GLU A 42 -5.50 -8.46 -8.58
N GLN A 43 -6.53 -7.61 -8.61
CA GLN A 43 -6.38 -6.22 -9.04
C GLN A 43 -5.42 -5.42 -8.14
N PHE A 44 -5.20 -5.87 -6.91
CA PHE A 44 -4.32 -5.23 -5.94
C PHE A 44 -2.87 -5.72 -5.97
N ASN A 45 -2.52 -6.65 -6.86
CA ASN A 45 -1.16 -7.21 -6.93
C ASN A 45 -0.09 -6.13 -7.12
N LEU A 46 -0.36 -5.12 -7.95
CA LEU A 46 0.55 -3.99 -8.15
C LEU A 46 0.67 -3.13 -6.88
N PHE A 47 -0.45 -2.81 -6.24
CA PHE A 47 -0.46 -2.03 -5.01
C PHE A 47 0.37 -2.70 -3.90
N ILE A 48 0.17 -4.01 -3.68
CA ILE A 48 0.95 -4.77 -2.69
C ILE A 48 2.43 -4.77 -3.04
N LYS A 49 2.79 -5.00 -4.31
CA LYS A 49 4.18 -4.97 -4.76
C LYS A 49 4.85 -3.62 -4.51
N GLU A 50 4.17 -2.52 -4.83
CA GLU A 50 4.72 -1.17 -4.60
C GLU A 50 4.83 -0.85 -3.10
N MET A 51 3.87 -1.31 -2.29
CA MET A 51 3.94 -1.18 -0.83
C MET A 51 5.13 -1.95 -0.22
N GLU A 52 5.39 -3.17 -0.68
CA GLU A 52 6.54 -3.97 -0.27
C GLU A 52 7.85 -3.30 -0.67
N LYS A 53 7.92 -2.77 -1.90
CA LYS A 53 9.07 -2.03 -2.39
C LYS A 53 9.35 -0.79 -1.54
N ALA A 54 8.33 0.02 -1.27
CA ALA A 54 8.46 1.23 -0.45
C ALA A 54 8.92 0.93 0.98
N LYS A 55 8.41 -0.16 1.59
CA LYS A 55 8.87 -0.62 2.91
C LYS A 55 10.35 -0.97 2.89
N LYS A 56 10.79 -1.71 1.87
CA LYS A 56 12.20 -2.08 1.72
C LYS A 56 13.10 -0.86 1.55
N GLU A 57 12.73 0.09 0.71
CA GLU A 57 13.50 1.33 0.50
C GLU A 57 13.64 2.14 1.81
N LEU A 58 12.58 2.16 2.64
CA LEU A 58 12.62 2.80 3.95
C LEU A 58 13.54 2.05 4.93
N GLU A 59 13.48 0.72 4.96
CA GLU A 59 14.37 -0.11 5.79
C GLU A 59 15.83 0.07 5.39
N ASP A 60 16.11 0.08 4.08
CA ASP A 60 17.46 0.30 3.53
C ASP A 60 17.97 1.70 3.93
N TYR A 61 17.14 2.74 3.81
CA TYR A 61 17.49 4.11 4.22
C TYR A 61 17.78 4.23 5.73
N LEU A 62 16.99 3.55 6.57
CA LEU A 62 17.21 3.55 8.03
C LEU A 62 18.44 2.72 8.44
N ALA A 63 18.85 1.77 7.61
CA ALA A 63 20.05 0.96 7.82
C ALA A 63 21.33 1.63 7.30
N GLU A 64 21.23 2.66 6.44
CA GLU A 64 22.40 3.40 5.98
C GLU A 64 23.11 4.05 7.17
N PRO A 65 24.41 3.78 7.37
CA PRO A 65 25.17 4.44 8.41
C PRO A 65 25.22 5.94 8.10
N ILE A 66 25.02 6.76 9.13
CA ILE A 66 25.22 8.20 8.99
C ILE A 66 26.67 8.40 8.53
N PRO A 67 26.89 9.13 7.42
CA PRO A 67 28.24 9.43 6.96
C PRO A 67 29.01 10.08 8.10
N GLU A 68 30.30 9.74 8.24
CA GLU A 68 31.15 10.40 9.23
C GLU A 68 31.11 11.91 9.00
N ASP A 69 30.93 12.67 10.08
CA ASP A 69 30.97 14.13 10.03
C ASP A 69 32.30 14.54 9.39
N ILE A 70 32.23 15.17 8.22
CA ILE A 70 33.40 15.74 7.57
C ILE A 70 33.83 16.90 8.49
N ASP A 71 34.90 16.71 9.26
CA ASP A 71 35.56 17.77 10.02
C ASP A 71 36.23 18.72 9.01
N ILE A 72 35.41 19.56 8.37
CA ILE A 72 35.87 20.66 7.52
C ILE A 72 36.43 21.70 8.48
N LYS A 73 37.71 21.56 8.80
CA LYS A 73 38.49 22.69 9.28
C LYS A 73 38.58 23.66 8.12
N ASP A 74 37.87 24.78 8.22
CA ASP A 74 38.15 25.95 7.42
C ASP A 74 39.62 26.33 7.69
N GLU A 75 40.52 25.87 6.81
CA GLU A 75 41.93 26.24 6.82
C GLU A 75 41.99 27.67 6.25
N ASP A 76 42.42 28.58 7.14
CA ASP A 76 42.56 30.05 7.02
C ASP A 76 43.05 30.56 5.65
#